data_AF-A0A1Y3RKX3-F1
#
_entry.id   AF-A0A1Y3RKX3-F1
#
_cell.length_a   1.000
_cell.length_b   1.000
_cell.length_c   1.000
_cell.angle_alpha   90.00
_cell.angle_beta   90.00
_cell.angle_gamma   90.00
#
_symmetry.space_group_name_H-M   'P 1'
#
loop_
_entity.id
_entity.type
_entity.pdbx_description
1 polymer ?
#
loop_
_entity_poly.entity_id
_entity_poly.type
_entity_poly.pdbx_seq_one_letter_code
_entity_poly.pdbx_strand_id
1 'polypeptide(L)'
;MMMEGGGAGAPTASAGGTDAVNQAQIDNYLSMAKSALEGSNNEEAENYANKIIEIDPQNWQAWSIKGTAAGWQTTGRNNRYGESVVAWIKALTYVPEEARGDLRIEVMVSAQQIGAAIVQMHGNHFVDYRSEDNKLDVLNSAQNVKEQLQMLKEQTGEEFYTNDFSTQLGRIINGAAVGGSNNADEEFGPEDLNRGKYEWDRYTQSSDRCLTLLDRAFQLSYDDELNFTISKNYVVVATAVRDSCSYKFVPNAYTDGSYQVDYTFTEAAKKSRTNTINTWQKRMDWYDPAHRKAHMEAVLGQCEAARVSVEEDAAREQYWSEHAQEKAALEQEREALTRQADQLEADLAADPVYEERKRKQEAIDDLSRQKQGLGLFKGKEKKAIQEQIDQIQGELGQVNSRISQMEEACSQKLQPLRSRATEIGEELNRSRGRLPMVHGEQLELLEGRHFKGSPMEVLRKIQAILPQGYKAGKEEGEAAIVNYSKTSHDLAQSIQGLTDAIQGRKSEKKEWVDDPNEDKQYRINLVRGEDVTGVHLALHAKSIHQDCSGECCFGINGSFSEDSAVDFVKVVSRLLFAALPTSDLETLQTFLAQSLYGLAESDQIYQDGVRLRMVRKQYTWLEFEVL
;
A
#
# COMPACT_ATOMS: atom_id res chain seq x y z
N MET A 1 -5.79 -78.67 -75.43
CA MET A 1 -7.02 -77.96 -75.02
C MET A 1 -7.24 -78.30 -73.56
N MET A 2 -7.35 -77.27 -72.71
CA MET A 2 -7.98 -77.25 -71.36
C MET A 2 -7.28 -78.10 -70.25
N MET A 3 -6.82 -77.44 -69.16
CA MET A 3 -7.46 -77.36 -67.81
C MET A 3 -7.21 -78.65 -66.99
N GLU A 4 -6.82 -78.73 -65.73
CA GLU A 4 -6.60 -77.93 -64.49
C GLU A 4 -5.62 -78.79 -63.66
N GLY A 5 -5.00 -78.44 -62.53
CA GLY A 5 -5.00 -77.28 -61.66
C GLY A 5 -3.90 -77.51 -60.60
N GLY A 6 -3.29 -76.42 -60.13
CA GLY A 6 -2.31 -76.44 -59.05
C GLY A 6 -2.58 -75.25 -58.15
N GLY A 7 -2.91 -75.51 -56.90
CA GLY A 7 -3.01 -74.48 -55.87
C GLY A 7 -1.63 -74.08 -55.33
N ALA A 8 -1.51 -72.85 -54.85
CA ALA A 8 -0.72 -72.49 -53.67
C ALA A 8 -0.86 -71.00 -53.36
N GLY A 9 -1.22 -70.71 -52.10
CA GLY A 9 -0.57 -69.67 -51.29
C GLY A 9 -0.83 -68.21 -51.65
N ALA A 10 -1.84 -67.62 -51.01
CA ALA A 10 -1.78 -66.20 -50.66
C ALA A 10 -0.95 -66.05 -49.37
N PRO A 11 0.12 -65.23 -49.34
CA PRO A 11 0.64 -64.69 -48.11
C PRO A 11 -0.10 -63.38 -47.78
N THR A 12 -0.69 -63.37 -46.60
CA THR A 12 -1.11 -62.19 -45.83
C THR A 12 0.03 -61.17 -45.75
N ALA A 13 -0.19 -59.97 -46.30
CA ALA A 13 0.71 -58.84 -46.14
C ALA A 13 0.61 -58.27 -44.71
N SER A 14 1.78 -58.10 -44.10
CA SER A 14 1.98 -57.53 -42.77
C SER A 14 1.83 -56.01 -42.79
N ALA A 15 0.85 -55.50 -42.04
CA ALA A 15 0.65 -54.07 -41.80
C ALA A 15 1.62 -53.46 -40.76
N GLY A 16 2.74 -54.12 -40.44
CA GLY A 16 3.65 -53.73 -39.35
C GLY A 16 4.96 -53.05 -39.76
N GLY A 17 5.20 -52.81 -41.05
CA GLY A 17 6.51 -52.35 -41.56
C GLY A 17 6.68 -50.83 -41.67
N THR A 18 5.62 -50.10 -42.04
CA THR A 18 5.69 -48.65 -42.31
C THR A 18 5.67 -47.80 -41.04
N ASP A 19 4.83 -48.15 -40.06
CA ASP A 19 4.69 -47.36 -38.83
C ASP A 19 5.95 -47.44 -37.94
N ALA A 20 6.60 -48.61 -37.90
CA ALA A 20 7.84 -48.81 -37.15
C ALA A 20 9.05 -48.04 -37.77
N VAL A 21 9.09 -47.91 -39.10
CA VAL A 21 10.14 -47.13 -39.79
C VAL A 21 9.95 -45.63 -39.56
N ASN A 22 8.70 -45.15 -39.59
CA ASN A 22 8.39 -43.75 -39.31
C ASN A 22 8.76 -43.37 -37.86
N GLN A 23 8.48 -44.24 -36.89
CA GLN A 23 8.86 -43.99 -35.50
C GLN A 23 10.38 -43.92 -35.31
N ALA A 24 11.14 -44.84 -35.89
CA ALA A 24 12.61 -44.81 -35.80
C ALA A 24 13.23 -43.55 -36.44
N GLN A 25 12.61 -43.02 -37.51
CA GLN A 25 13.01 -41.76 -38.11
C GLN A 25 12.69 -40.56 -37.21
N ILE A 26 11.50 -40.54 -36.61
CA ILE A 26 11.10 -39.52 -35.62
C ILE A 26 12.09 -39.49 -34.45
N ASP A 27 12.42 -40.65 -33.87
CA ASP A 27 13.33 -40.74 -32.72
C ASP A 27 14.73 -40.21 -33.06
N ASN A 28 15.25 -40.52 -34.26
CA ASN A 28 16.53 -40.02 -34.73
C ASN A 28 16.51 -38.50 -34.92
N TYR A 29 15.51 -37.97 -35.63
CA TYR A 29 15.37 -36.52 -35.81
C TYR A 29 15.17 -35.79 -34.48
N LEU A 30 14.44 -36.38 -33.54
CA LEU A 30 14.21 -35.79 -32.23
C LEU A 30 15.51 -35.69 -31.42
N SER A 31 16.35 -36.73 -31.48
CA SER A 31 17.68 -36.73 -30.85
C SER A 31 18.58 -35.63 -31.43
N MET A 32 18.59 -35.48 -32.75
CA MET A 32 19.34 -34.41 -33.43
C MET A 32 18.79 -33.02 -33.13
N ALA A 33 17.47 -32.86 -33.08
CA ALA A 33 16.81 -31.60 -32.75
C ALA A 33 17.15 -31.13 -31.33
N LYS A 34 17.12 -32.05 -30.34
CA LYS A 34 17.52 -31.77 -28.96
C LYS A 34 19.01 -31.41 -28.86
N SER A 35 19.88 -32.20 -29.47
CA SER A 35 21.33 -31.94 -29.47
C SER A 35 21.67 -30.60 -30.13
N ALA A 36 20.97 -30.25 -31.22
CA ALA A 36 21.15 -28.96 -31.90
C ALA A 36 20.68 -27.79 -31.02
N LEU A 37 19.54 -27.95 -30.32
CA LEU A 37 19.02 -26.93 -29.41
C LEU A 37 19.94 -26.73 -28.20
N GLU A 38 20.44 -27.81 -27.59
CA GLU A 38 21.43 -27.77 -26.51
C GLU A 38 22.75 -27.12 -26.97
N GLY A 39 23.14 -27.35 -28.23
CA GLY A 39 24.27 -26.70 -28.88
C GLY A 39 24.02 -25.25 -29.33
N SER A 40 22.85 -24.67 -29.02
CA SER A 40 22.41 -23.33 -29.49
C SER A 40 22.38 -23.16 -31.01
N ASN A 41 22.36 -24.27 -31.78
CA ASN A 41 22.17 -24.26 -33.22
C ASN A 41 20.67 -24.28 -33.55
N ASN A 42 20.02 -23.14 -33.29
CA ASN A 42 18.57 -23.00 -33.35
C ASN A 42 18.00 -23.23 -34.75
N GLU A 43 18.69 -22.81 -35.81
CA GLU A 43 18.25 -23.03 -37.19
C GLU A 43 18.17 -24.55 -37.50
N GLU A 44 19.20 -25.29 -37.13
CA GLU A 44 19.24 -26.74 -37.34
C GLU A 44 18.23 -27.48 -36.46
N ALA A 45 18.04 -27.04 -35.21
CA ALA A 45 17.02 -27.59 -34.31
C ALA A 45 15.61 -27.40 -34.88
N GLU A 46 15.31 -26.21 -35.43
CA GLU A 46 14.04 -25.93 -36.10
C GLU A 46 13.87 -26.79 -37.36
N ASN A 47 14.91 -26.96 -38.16
CA ASN A 47 14.88 -27.80 -39.36
C ASN A 47 14.56 -29.26 -39.03
N TYR A 48 15.18 -29.84 -37.99
CA TYR A 48 14.85 -31.20 -37.55
C TYR A 48 13.45 -31.30 -36.98
N ALA A 49 12.99 -30.32 -36.19
CA ALA A 49 11.63 -30.28 -35.70
C ALA A 49 10.60 -30.23 -36.84
N ASN A 50 10.85 -29.45 -37.89
CA ASN A 50 9.97 -29.41 -39.07
C ASN A 50 9.89 -30.77 -39.78
N LYS A 51 11.00 -31.49 -39.94
CA LYS A 51 11.00 -32.86 -40.51
C LYS A 51 10.15 -33.82 -39.69
N ILE A 52 10.18 -33.71 -38.36
CA ILE A 52 9.33 -34.54 -37.48
C ILE A 52 7.86 -34.17 -37.70
N ILE A 53 7.52 -32.88 -37.74
CA ILE A 53 6.15 -32.40 -37.92
C ILE A 53 5.58 -32.80 -39.30
N GLU A 54 6.41 -32.91 -40.33
CA GLU A 54 6.00 -33.42 -41.65
C GLU A 54 5.61 -34.91 -41.61
N ILE A 55 6.25 -35.70 -40.73
CA ILE A 55 5.96 -37.13 -40.54
C ILE A 55 4.79 -37.33 -39.57
N ASP A 56 4.79 -36.61 -38.45
CA ASP A 56 3.78 -36.62 -37.40
C ASP A 56 3.40 -35.18 -37.02
N PRO A 57 2.31 -34.64 -37.60
CA PRO A 57 1.84 -33.29 -37.32
C PRO A 57 1.40 -33.03 -35.88
N GLN A 58 1.17 -34.08 -35.07
CA GLN A 58 0.75 -33.99 -33.68
C GLN A 58 1.91 -34.23 -32.70
N ASN A 59 3.14 -34.34 -33.19
CA ASN A 59 4.30 -34.56 -32.33
C ASN A 59 4.57 -33.34 -31.43
N TRP A 60 4.14 -33.40 -30.17
CA TRP A 60 4.25 -32.29 -29.23
C TRP A 60 5.70 -31.91 -28.93
N GLN A 61 6.63 -32.87 -28.91
CA GLN A 61 8.05 -32.61 -28.63
C GLN A 61 8.68 -31.80 -29.75
N ALA A 62 8.39 -32.12 -31.00
CA ALA A 62 8.85 -31.35 -32.15
C ALA A 62 8.27 -29.93 -32.15
N TRP A 63 6.99 -29.76 -31.83
CA TRP A 63 6.39 -28.43 -31.70
C TRP A 63 7.04 -27.61 -30.57
N SER A 64 7.38 -28.23 -29.42
CA SER A 64 8.11 -27.56 -28.34
C SER A 64 9.47 -27.06 -28.82
N ILE A 65 10.28 -27.94 -29.40
CA ILE A 65 11.63 -27.63 -29.91
C ILE A 65 11.56 -26.53 -30.97
N LYS A 66 10.61 -26.63 -31.92
CA LYS A 66 10.39 -25.59 -32.93
C LYS A 66 10.11 -24.24 -32.29
N GLY A 67 9.23 -24.19 -31.29
CA GLY A 67 8.89 -22.95 -30.62
C GLY A 67 10.11 -22.28 -29.98
N THR A 68 10.87 -23.06 -29.21
CA THR A 68 12.08 -22.57 -28.53
C THR A 68 13.16 -22.15 -29.52
N ALA A 69 13.41 -22.97 -30.54
CA ALA A 69 14.41 -22.68 -31.58
C ALA A 69 14.05 -21.44 -32.42
N ALA A 70 12.79 -21.29 -32.84
CA ALA A 70 12.35 -20.11 -33.59
C ALA A 70 12.51 -18.82 -32.76
N GLY A 71 12.25 -18.91 -31.45
CA GLY A 71 12.28 -17.75 -30.55
C GLY A 71 13.69 -17.22 -30.34
N TRP A 72 14.67 -18.11 -30.15
CA TRP A 72 16.09 -17.74 -30.05
C TRP A 72 16.69 -17.21 -31.36
N GLN A 73 16.01 -17.37 -32.49
CA GLN A 73 16.37 -16.75 -33.77
C GLN A 73 15.78 -15.33 -33.94
N THR A 74 15.12 -14.78 -32.91
CA THR A 74 14.63 -13.40 -32.92
C THR A 74 15.78 -12.41 -33.04
N THR A 75 15.59 -11.40 -33.89
CA THR A 75 16.50 -10.25 -34.04
C THR A 75 15.71 -8.95 -34.00
N GLY A 76 16.39 -7.81 -33.85
CA GLY A 76 15.71 -6.50 -33.86
C GLY A 76 14.92 -6.19 -35.14
N ARG A 77 15.21 -6.86 -36.27
CA ARG A 77 14.46 -6.71 -37.54
C ARG A 77 13.43 -7.81 -37.79
N ASN A 78 13.54 -8.93 -37.10
CA ASN A 78 12.69 -10.10 -37.31
C ASN A 78 12.31 -10.69 -35.95
N ASN A 79 11.16 -10.25 -35.43
CA ASN A 79 10.61 -10.76 -34.17
C ASN A 79 9.83 -12.06 -34.43
N ARG A 80 10.40 -13.19 -34.01
CA ARG A 80 9.81 -14.52 -34.19
C ARG A 80 9.09 -15.04 -32.94
N TYR A 81 8.94 -14.21 -31.90
CA TYR A 81 8.33 -14.64 -30.63
C TYR A 81 6.88 -15.11 -30.78
N GLY A 82 6.10 -14.46 -31.65
CA GLY A 82 4.74 -14.91 -31.95
C GLY A 82 4.71 -16.30 -32.62
N GLU A 83 5.68 -16.60 -33.49
CA GLU A 83 5.81 -17.94 -34.08
C GLU A 83 6.12 -19.00 -33.01
N SER A 84 6.97 -18.65 -32.04
CA SER A 84 7.26 -19.50 -30.88
C SER A 84 6.03 -19.82 -30.07
N VAL A 85 5.23 -18.80 -29.74
CA VAL A 85 3.99 -18.98 -28.98
C VAL A 85 3.01 -19.87 -29.72
N VAL A 86 2.83 -19.68 -31.03
CA VAL A 86 1.96 -20.56 -31.84
C VAL A 86 2.45 -22.01 -31.82
N ALA A 87 3.76 -22.24 -31.86
CA ALA A 87 4.33 -23.58 -31.77
C ALA A 87 4.13 -24.20 -30.37
N TRP A 88 4.32 -23.43 -29.29
CA TRP A 88 4.06 -23.90 -27.92
C TRP A 88 2.59 -24.19 -27.66
N ILE A 89 1.65 -23.39 -28.20
CA ILE A 89 0.21 -23.69 -28.14
C ILE A 89 -0.06 -25.07 -28.73
N LYS A 90 0.53 -25.40 -29.88
CA LYS A 90 0.38 -26.72 -30.51
C LYS A 90 1.00 -27.82 -29.66
N ALA A 91 2.20 -27.61 -29.12
CA ALA A 91 2.86 -28.56 -28.24
C ALA A 91 1.95 -28.91 -27.04
N LEU A 92 1.43 -27.90 -26.35
CA LEU A 92 0.52 -28.07 -25.21
C LEU A 92 -0.87 -28.58 -25.60
N THR A 93 -1.28 -28.45 -26.86
CA THR A 93 -2.55 -29.03 -27.33
C THR A 93 -2.44 -30.54 -27.56
N TYR A 94 -1.28 -31.01 -28.03
CA TYR A 94 -1.08 -32.42 -28.39
C TYR A 94 -0.39 -33.27 -27.33
N VAL A 95 0.17 -32.64 -26.29
CA VAL A 95 0.82 -33.37 -25.19
C VAL A 95 -0.21 -34.22 -24.43
N PRO A 96 0.12 -35.49 -24.10
CA PRO A 96 -0.73 -36.30 -23.25
C PRO A 96 -0.71 -35.80 -21.80
N GLU A 97 -1.78 -36.03 -21.05
CA GLU A 97 -2.01 -35.42 -19.73
C GLU A 97 -0.88 -35.74 -18.74
N GLU A 98 -0.33 -36.95 -18.79
CA GLU A 98 0.78 -37.39 -17.93
C GLU A 98 2.08 -36.58 -18.11
N ALA A 99 2.30 -35.97 -19.28
CA ALA A 99 3.50 -35.20 -19.60
C ALA A 99 3.22 -33.68 -19.66
N ARG A 100 1.95 -33.28 -19.54
CA ARG A 100 1.51 -31.88 -19.68
C ARG A 100 2.17 -30.96 -18.66
N GLY A 101 2.29 -31.41 -17.41
CA GLY A 101 2.91 -30.64 -16.32
C GLY A 101 4.38 -30.31 -16.58
N ASP A 102 5.17 -31.29 -17.03
CA ASP A 102 6.60 -31.10 -17.33
C ASP A 102 6.79 -30.18 -18.54
N LEU A 103 6.03 -30.39 -19.62
CA LEU A 103 6.08 -29.54 -20.81
C LEU A 103 5.68 -28.10 -20.48
N ARG A 104 4.66 -27.90 -19.64
CA ARG A 104 4.24 -26.57 -19.18
C ARG A 104 5.41 -25.82 -18.54
N ILE A 105 6.18 -26.47 -17.67
CA ILE A 105 7.34 -25.86 -17.01
C ILE A 105 8.44 -25.53 -18.04
N GLU A 106 8.74 -26.45 -18.96
CA GLU A 106 9.73 -26.24 -20.04
C GLU A 106 9.37 -25.03 -20.92
N VAL A 107 8.11 -24.96 -21.36
CA VAL A 107 7.58 -23.86 -22.17
C VAL A 107 7.62 -22.56 -21.37
N MET A 108 7.23 -22.57 -20.10
CA MET A 108 7.26 -21.38 -19.24
C MET A 108 8.67 -20.81 -19.13
N VAL A 109 9.67 -21.64 -18.83
CA VAL A 109 11.06 -21.22 -18.75
C VAL A 109 11.54 -20.65 -20.08
N SER A 110 11.30 -21.36 -21.18
CA SER A 110 11.74 -20.94 -22.52
C SER A 110 11.10 -19.62 -22.95
N ALA A 111 9.77 -19.52 -22.80
CA ALA A 111 9.02 -18.35 -23.22
C ALA A 111 9.42 -17.10 -22.42
N GLN A 112 9.67 -17.25 -21.12
CA GLN A 112 10.14 -16.16 -20.28
C GLN A 112 11.59 -15.75 -20.60
N GLN A 113 12.52 -16.71 -20.74
CA GLN A 113 13.91 -16.41 -21.09
C GLN A 113 14.04 -15.68 -22.43
N ILE A 114 13.34 -16.16 -23.46
CA ILE A 114 13.35 -15.54 -24.79
C ILE A 114 12.70 -14.15 -24.72
N GLY A 115 11.54 -14.03 -24.05
CA GLY A 115 10.86 -12.74 -23.88
C GLY A 115 11.75 -11.70 -23.18
N ALA A 116 12.45 -12.08 -22.11
CA ALA A 116 13.42 -11.23 -21.43
C ALA A 116 14.59 -10.83 -22.34
N ALA A 117 15.14 -11.78 -23.10
CA ALA A 117 16.24 -11.50 -24.03
C ALA A 117 15.86 -10.48 -25.12
N ILE A 118 14.63 -10.53 -25.62
CA ILE A 118 14.12 -9.56 -26.60
C ILE A 118 14.09 -8.15 -25.99
N VAL A 119 13.52 -8.00 -24.79
CA VAL A 119 13.46 -6.69 -24.11
C VAL A 119 14.87 -6.19 -23.79
N GLN A 120 15.77 -7.07 -23.37
CA GLN A 120 17.17 -6.74 -23.08
C GLN A 120 17.92 -6.25 -24.33
N MET A 121 17.71 -6.89 -25.48
CA MET A 121 18.32 -6.47 -26.75
C MET A 121 17.90 -5.05 -27.11
N HIS A 122 16.59 -4.74 -27.06
CA HIS A 122 16.11 -3.37 -27.29
C HIS A 122 16.61 -2.39 -26.23
N GLY A 123 16.72 -2.83 -24.97
CA GLY A 123 17.28 -2.04 -23.88
C GLY A 123 18.73 -1.65 -24.13
N ASN A 124 19.57 -2.60 -24.57
CA ASN A 124 20.97 -2.34 -24.93
C ASN A 124 21.07 -1.36 -26.10
N HIS A 125 20.25 -1.53 -27.13
CA HIS A 125 20.19 -0.57 -28.24
C HIS A 125 19.77 0.84 -27.81
N PHE A 126 18.84 0.95 -26.84
CA PHE A 126 18.47 2.23 -26.26
C PHE A 126 19.64 2.86 -25.48
N VAL A 127 20.40 2.09 -24.71
CA VAL A 127 21.57 2.57 -23.95
C VAL A 127 22.58 3.21 -24.90
N ASP A 128 22.87 2.56 -26.03
CA ASP A 128 23.80 3.09 -27.04
C ASP A 128 23.20 4.31 -27.77
N TYR A 129 21.92 4.20 -28.18
CA TYR A 129 21.24 5.19 -29.01
C TYR A 129 19.88 5.57 -28.38
N ARG A 130 19.88 6.62 -27.55
CA ARG A 130 18.72 7.07 -26.75
C ARG A 130 17.68 7.86 -27.57
N SER A 131 17.31 7.35 -28.74
CA SER A 131 16.29 7.94 -29.61
C SER A 131 14.88 7.69 -29.08
N GLU A 132 13.91 8.43 -29.64
CA GLU A 132 12.50 8.19 -29.34
C GLU A 132 12.05 6.81 -29.83
N ASP A 133 12.49 6.40 -31.02
CA ASP A 133 12.18 5.09 -31.60
C ASP A 133 12.72 3.95 -30.74
N ASN A 134 13.96 4.04 -30.28
CA ASN A 134 14.55 2.99 -29.45
C ASN A 134 13.89 2.89 -28.07
N LYS A 135 13.44 4.03 -27.51
CA LYS A 135 12.62 4.02 -26.30
C LYS A 135 11.30 3.28 -26.57
N LEU A 136 10.64 3.58 -27.68
CA LEU A 136 9.39 2.92 -28.07
C LEU A 136 9.59 1.42 -28.29
N ASP A 137 10.71 0.99 -28.89
CA ASP A 137 11.04 -0.42 -29.08
C ASP A 137 11.14 -1.18 -27.75
N VAL A 138 11.75 -0.58 -26.72
CA VAL A 138 11.80 -1.17 -25.36
C VAL A 138 10.39 -1.32 -24.79
N LEU A 139 9.56 -0.28 -24.89
CA LEU A 139 8.18 -0.31 -24.36
C LEU A 139 7.31 -1.32 -25.11
N ASN A 140 7.37 -1.33 -26.44
CA ASN A 140 6.58 -2.18 -27.31
C ASN A 140 7.00 -3.64 -27.21
N SER A 141 8.29 -3.94 -27.07
CA SER A 141 8.76 -5.31 -26.90
C SER A 141 8.25 -5.93 -25.59
N ALA A 142 8.30 -5.19 -24.48
CA ALA A 142 7.75 -5.66 -23.20
C ALA A 142 6.23 -5.86 -23.26
N GLN A 143 5.51 -4.97 -23.94
CA GLN A 143 4.07 -5.09 -24.15
C GLN A 143 3.72 -6.28 -25.05
N ASN A 144 4.42 -6.47 -26.16
CA ASN A 144 4.25 -7.61 -27.06
C ASN A 144 4.50 -8.94 -26.34
N VAL A 145 5.56 -9.05 -25.52
CA VAL A 145 5.81 -10.27 -24.73
C VAL A 145 4.61 -10.61 -23.83
N LYS A 146 4.04 -9.61 -23.15
CA LYS A 146 2.84 -9.78 -22.32
C LYS A 146 1.64 -10.26 -23.14
N GLU A 147 1.37 -9.63 -24.28
CA GLU A 147 0.24 -9.99 -25.15
C GLU A 147 0.35 -11.40 -25.72
N GLN A 148 1.55 -11.81 -26.14
CA GLN A 148 1.79 -13.15 -26.65
C GLN A 148 1.64 -14.22 -25.55
N LEU A 149 2.12 -13.96 -24.34
CA LEU A 149 1.93 -14.90 -23.21
C LEU A 149 0.48 -14.93 -22.70
N GLN A 150 -0.25 -13.82 -22.81
CA GLN A 150 -1.69 -13.79 -22.55
C GLN A 150 -2.46 -14.63 -23.56
N MET A 151 -2.10 -14.57 -24.85
CA MET A 151 -2.67 -15.44 -25.87
C MET A 151 -2.38 -16.92 -25.59
N LEU A 152 -1.15 -17.25 -25.19
CA LEU A 152 -0.78 -18.61 -24.79
C LEU A 152 -1.66 -19.11 -23.64
N LYS A 153 -1.89 -18.27 -22.62
CA LYS A 153 -2.80 -18.58 -21.50
C LYS A 153 -4.23 -18.82 -21.97
N GLU A 154 -4.77 -17.94 -22.81
CA GLU A 154 -6.15 -18.06 -23.30
C GLU A 154 -6.39 -19.35 -24.08
N GLN A 155 -5.39 -19.81 -24.84
CA GLN A 155 -5.50 -21.01 -25.66
C GLN A 155 -5.22 -22.32 -24.90
N THR A 156 -4.51 -22.25 -23.76
CA THR A 156 -4.05 -23.46 -23.03
C THR A 156 -4.64 -23.61 -21.63
N GLY A 157 -5.20 -22.54 -21.06
CA GLY A 157 -5.68 -22.46 -19.68
C GLY A 157 -4.58 -22.23 -18.64
N GLU A 158 -3.31 -22.14 -19.06
CA GLU A 158 -2.15 -22.12 -18.17
C GLU A 158 -1.52 -20.72 -18.03
N GLU A 159 -1.13 -20.33 -16.82
CA GLU A 159 -0.47 -19.04 -16.58
C GLU A 159 1.03 -19.08 -16.89
N PHE A 160 1.48 -18.21 -17.79
CA PHE A 160 2.89 -18.07 -18.21
C PHE A 160 3.47 -16.67 -17.93
N TYR A 161 2.63 -15.65 -17.74
CA TYR A 161 3.07 -14.30 -17.42
C TYR A 161 2.96 -14.07 -15.91
N THR A 162 4.00 -14.49 -15.18
CA THR A 162 4.03 -14.38 -13.72
C THR A 162 4.45 -12.99 -13.25
N ASN A 163 4.13 -12.66 -12.00
CA ASN A 163 4.58 -11.41 -11.37
C ASN A 163 6.12 -11.34 -11.31
N ASP A 164 6.78 -12.47 -11.04
CA ASP A 164 8.24 -12.56 -11.01
C ASP A 164 8.84 -12.27 -12.38
N PHE A 165 8.23 -12.80 -13.44
CA PHE A 165 8.66 -12.52 -14.80
C PHE A 165 8.42 -11.05 -15.19
N SER A 166 7.25 -10.49 -14.85
CA SER A 166 6.99 -9.05 -15.02
C SER A 166 8.06 -8.21 -14.32
N THR A 167 8.42 -8.58 -13.08
CA THR A 167 9.46 -7.91 -12.29
C THR A 167 10.83 -8.04 -12.96
N GLN A 168 11.16 -9.20 -13.53
CA GLN A 168 12.38 -9.40 -14.31
C GLN A 168 12.45 -8.45 -15.50
N LEU A 169 11.35 -8.28 -16.26
CA LEU A 169 11.29 -7.29 -17.33
C LEU A 169 11.48 -5.86 -16.80
N GLY A 170 10.89 -5.54 -15.63
CA GLY A 170 11.12 -4.29 -14.92
C GLY A 170 12.61 -4.04 -14.62
N ARG A 171 13.34 -5.05 -14.14
CA ARG A 171 14.79 -4.96 -13.87
C ARG A 171 15.58 -4.60 -15.12
N ILE A 172 15.27 -5.26 -16.24
CA ILE A 172 15.91 -5.04 -17.54
C ILE A 172 15.70 -3.59 -18.00
N ILE A 173 14.45 -3.11 -17.96
CA ILE A 173 14.11 -1.75 -18.39
C ILE A 173 14.73 -0.69 -17.47
N ASN A 174 14.76 -0.92 -16.15
CA ASN A 174 15.48 -0.06 -15.21
C ASN A 174 16.98 0.01 -15.57
N GLY A 175 17.60 -1.13 -15.86
CA GLY A 175 19.00 -1.19 -16.31
C GLY A 175 19.24 -0.37 -17.58
N ALA A 176 18.36 -0.50 -18.58
CA ALA A 176 18.44 0.28 -19.81
C ALA A 176 18.29 1.79 -19.57
N ALA A 177 17.39 2.19 -18.68
CA ALA A 177 17.19 3.60 -18.32
C ALA A 177 18.41 4.19 -17.59
N VAL A 178 18.98 3.46 -16.63
CA VAL A 178 20.18 3.89 -15.90
C VAL A 178 21.40 3.95 -16.83
N GLY A 179 21.62 2.92 -17.65
CA GLY A 179 22.71 2.92 -18.63
C GLY A 179 22.55 4.07 -19.63
N GLY A 180 21.31 4.33 -20.09
CA GLY A 180 21.01 5.46 -20.94
C GLY A 180 21.29 6.81 -20.27
N SER A 181 20.91 6.98 -19.00
CA SER A 181 21.21 8.20 -18.25
C SER A 181 22.70 8.41 -18.08
N ASN A 182 23.45 7.37 -17.70
CA ASN A 182 24.89 7.46 -17.52
C ASN A 182 25.60 7.88 -18.82
N ASN A 183 25.22 7.29 -19.96
CA ASN A 183 25.76 7.69 -21.26
C ASN A 183 25.36 9.13 -21.64
N ALA A 184 24.15 9.57 -21.27
CA ALA A 184 23.73 10.96 -21.48
C ALA A 184 24.54 11.95 -20.63
N ASP A 185 24.80 11.61 -19.36
CA ASP A 185 25.64 12.42 -18.46
C ASP A 185 27.09 12.48 -18.98
N GLU A 186 27.65 11.36 -19.45
CA GLU A 186 29.00 11.30 -20.02
C GLU A 186 29.12 12.15 -21.30
N GLU A 187 28.16 12.03 -22.22
CA GLU A 187 28.12 12.85 -23.45
C GLU A 187 27.92 14.34 -23.17
N PHE A 188 27.23 14.69 -22.08
CA PHE A 188 27.01 16.07 -21.69
C PHE A 188 28.27 16.74 -21.10
N GLY A 189 29.21 15.93 -20.59
CA GLY A 189 30.55 16.36 -20.18
C GLY A 189 30.58 17.27 -18.93
N PRO A 190 31.77 17.69 -18.46
CA PRO A 190 31.91 18.58 -17.29
C PRO A 190 31.45 20.03 -17.56
N GLU A 191 31.37 20.85 -16.51
CA GLU A 191 30.93 22.26 -16.61
C GLU A 191 31.87 23.14 -17.49
N ASP A 192 31.30 24.20 -18.05
CA ASP A 192 31.93 25.32 -18.79
C ASP A 192 32.55 25.05 -20.16
N LEU A 193 32.77 23.81 -20.61
CA LEU A 193 33.27 23.52 -21.96
C LEU A 193 32.31 22.58 -22.70
N ASN A 194 31.84 22.98 -23.88
CA ASN A 194 30.95 22.22 -24.79
C ASN A 194 29.48 22.04 -24.38
N ARG A 195 28.94 22.77 -23.40
CA ARG A 195 27.50 22.73 -23.05
C ARG A 195 26.68 23.81 -23.75
N GLY A 196 26.68 23.83 -25.07
CA GLY A 196 25.80 24.72 -25.83
C GLY A 196 24.33 24.33 -25.70
N LYS A 197 23.44 25.12 -26.30
CA LYS A 197 22.00 24.82 -26.29
C LYS A 197 21.71 23.43 -26.90
N TYR A 198 22.43 23.06 -27.96
CA TYR A 198 22.24 21.78 -28.64
C TYR A 198 22.55 20.58 -27.72
N GLU A 199 23.68 20.64 -27.02
CA GLU A 199 24.09 19.59 -26.08
C GLU A 199 23.12 19.49 -24.90
N TRP A 200 22.65 20.64 -24.38
CA TRP A 200 21.63 20.68 -23.32
C TRP A 200 20.27 20.13 -23.77
N ASP A 201 19.80 20.50 -24.97
CA ASP A 201 18.56 19.95 -25.54
C ASP A 201 18.65 18.43 -25.74
N ARG A 202 19.81 17.93 -26.21
CA ARG A 202 20.04 16.48 -26.38
C ARG A 202 20.06 15.76 -25.04
N TYR A 203 20.79 16.30 -24.06
CA TYR A 203 20.85 15.77 -22.70
C TYR A 203 19.46 15.64 -22.08
N THR A 204 18.72 16.75 -22.03
CA THR A 204 17.38 16.79 -21.42
C THR A 204 16.40 15.83 -22.10
N GLN A 205 16.42 15.73 -23.44
CA GLN A 205 15.59 14.76 -24.18
C GLN A 205 15.97 13.31 -23.89
N SER A 206 17.26 12.98 -23.88
CA SER A 206 17.73 11.62 -23.57
C SER A 206 17.33 11.22 -22.15
N SER A 207 17.49 12.12 -21.19
CA SER A 207 17.12 11.85 -19.79
C SER A 207 15.60 11.75 -19.59
N ASP A 208 14.79 12.57 -20.26
CA ASP A 208 13.32 12.46 -20.21
C ASP A 208 12.83 11.12 -20.79
N ARG A 209 13.51 10.57 -21.80
CA ARG A 209 13.26 9.20 -22.29
C ARG A 209 13.62 8.15 -21.24
N CYS A 210 14.74 8.33 -20.53
CA CYS A 210 15.11 7.44 -19.41
C CYS A 210 14.08 7.49 -18.28
N LEU A 211 13.55 8.66 -17.93
CA LEU A 211 12.48 8.81 -16.94
C LEU A 211 11.20 8.08 -17.35
N THR A 212 10.88 8.06 -18.65
CA THR A 212 9.75 7.27 -19.18
C THR A 212 9.97 5.77 -18.99
N LEU A 213 11.18 5.28 -19.25
CA LEU A 213 11.54 3.88 -19.03
C LEU A 213 11.53 3.50 -17.54
N LEU A 214 11.98 4.38 -16.66
CA LEU A 214 11.91 4.17 -15.20
C LEU A 214 10.46 4.08 -14.71
N ASP A 215 9.56 4.93 -15.21
CA ASP A 215 8.13 4.80 -14.90
C ASP A 215 7.56 3.45 -15.38
N ARG A 216 7.92 3.00 -16.59
CA ARG A 216 7.52 1.67 -17.07
C ARG A 216 8.09 0.54 -16.23
N ALA A 217 9.37 0.62 -15.85
CA ALA A 217 10.01 -0.37 -15.00
C ALA A 217 9.28 -0.51 -13.66
N PHE A 218 8.90 0.62 -13.06
CA PHE A 218 8.13 0.66 -11.81
C PHE A 218 6.77 -0.04 -11.97
N GLN A 219 6.06 0.21 -13.08
CA GLN A 219 4.76 -0.43 -13.35
C GLN A 219 4.84 -1.96 -13.52
N LEU A 220 5.99 -2.48 -13.92
CA LEU A 220 6.19 -3.91 -14.14
C LEU A 220 6.69 -4.65 -12.88
N SER A 221 7.14 -3.91 -11.87
CA SER A 221 7.79 -4.46 -10.69
C SER A 221 6.79 -4.75 -9.55
N TYR A 222 6.84 -5.99 -9.07
CA TYR A 222 6.16 -6.43 -7.85
C TYR A 222 7.12 -6.58 -6.67
N ASP A 223 8.38 -6.18 -6.85
CA ASP A 223 9.46 -6.29 -5.87
C ASP A 223 9.76 -4.93 -5.23
N ASP A 224 9.67 -4.87 -3.91
CA ASP A 224 9.86 -3.62 -3.17
C ASP A 224 11.29 -3.08 -3.28
N GLU A 225 12.29 -3.95 -3.27
CA GLU A 225 13.70 -3.55 -3.39
C GLU A 225 13.97 -2.92 -4.76
N LEU A 226 13.42 -3.51 -5.82
CA LEU A 226 13.47 -2.95 -7.15
C LEU A 226 12.67 -1.64 -7.25
N ASN A 227 11.48 -1.55 -6.64
CA ASN A 227 10.69 -0.32 -6.61
C ASN A 227 11.41 0.83 -5.89
N PHE A 228 12.09 0.54 -4.79
CA PHE A 228 12.98 1.48 -4.10
C PHE A 228 14.11 1.95 -5.03
N THR A 229 14.79 0.99 -5.68
CA THR A 229 15.90 1.27 -6.60
C THR A 229 15.45 2.14 -7.78
N ILE A 230 14.33 1.80 -8.42
CA ILE A 230 13.77 2.56 -9.54
C ILE A 230 13.37 3.97 -9.09
N SER A 231 12.71 4.10 -7.94
CA SER A 231 12.29 5.41 -7.42
C SER A 231 13.48 6.30 -7.12
N LYS A 232 14.54 5.74 -6.51
CA LYS A 232 15.81 6.43 -6.29
C LYS A 232 16.45 6.88 -7.60
N ASN A 233 16.56 5.99 -8.59
CA ASN A 233 17.11 6.32 -9.91
C ASN A 233 16.31 7.44 -10.57
N TYR A 234 14.97 7.39 -10.50
CA TYR A 234 14.11 8.44 -11.04
C TYR A 234 14.40 9.80 -10.39
N VAL A 235 14.45 9.86 -9.05
CA VAL A 235 14.74 11.10 -8.31
C VAL A 235 16.09 11.67 -8.71
N VAL A 236 17.13 10.83 -8.81
CA VAL A 236 18.49 11.25 -9.20
C VAL A 236 18.48 11.85 -10.61
N VAL A 237 17.97 11.11 -11.60
CA VAL A 237 17.95 11.56 -13.01
C VAL A 237 17.10 12.82 -13.17
N ALA A 238 15.89 12.84 -12.59
CA ALA A 238 14.99 13.98 -12.72
C ALA A 238 15.55 15.25 -12.06
N THR A 239 16.28 15.11 -10.95
CA THR A 239 16.95 16.23 -10.27
C THR A 239 18.09 16.77 -11.13
N ALA A 240 18.96 15.90 -11.64
CA ALA A 240 20.06 16.30 -12.53
C ALA A 240 19.56 17.06 -13.76
N VAL A 241 18.49 16.56 -14.39
CA VAL A 241 17.85 17.25 -15.53
C VAL A 241 17.28 18.60 -15.13
N ARG A 242 16.49 18.68 -14.04
CA ARG A 242 15.88 19.93 -13.56
C ARG A 242 16.93 21.03 -13.33
N ASP A 243 18.08 20.65 -12.77
CA ASP A 243 19.13 21.58 -12.36
C ASP A 243 20.15 21.87 -13.47
N SER A 244 20.10 21.11 -14.57
CA SER A 244 20.97 21.33 -15.73
C SER A 244 20.75 22.67 -16.44
N CYS A 245 21.80 23.13 -17.10
CA CYS A 245 21.77 24.33 -17.94
C CYS A 245 22.82 24.26 -19.06
N SER A 246 22.65 25.12 -20.06
CA SER A 246 23.65 25.38 -21.09
C SER A 246 24.45 26.64 -20.75
N TYR A 247 25.63 26.76 -21.33
CA TYR A 247 26.55 27.88 -21.16
C TYR A 247 26.91 28.50 -22.51
N LYS A 248 27.18 29.80 -22.51
CA LYS A 248 27.79 30.52 -23.61
C LYS A 248 29.05 31.23 -23.15
N PHE A 249 30.06 31.26 -24.01
CA PHE A 249 31.26 32.04 -23.75
C PHE A 249 30.97 33.53 -23.98
N VAL A 250 31.21 34.35 -22.97
CA VAL A 250 31.11 35.80 -23.02
C VAL A 250 32.52 36.39 -22.99
N PRO A 251 33.04 36.92 -24.12
CA PRO A 251 34.36 37.53 -24.15
C PRO A 251 34.39 38.82 -23.33
N ASN A 252 35.53 39.08 -22.66
CA ASN A 252 35.80 40.32 -21.93
C ASN A 252 37.05 40.98 -22.52
N ALA A 253 37.03 42.31 -22.68
CA ALA A 253 38.17 43.06 -23.22
C ALA A 253 39.36 43.16 -22.25
N TYR A 254 39.16 42.85 -20.96
CA TYR A 254 40.16 43.05 -19.89
C TYR A 254 40.51 41.76 -19.13
N THR A 255 39.84 40.63 -19.41
CA THR A 255 40.08 39.32 -18.80
C THR A 255 39.90 38.22 -19.85
N ASP A 256 40.18 36.96 -19.52
CA ASP A 256 40.08 35.81 -20.44
C ASP A 256 38.62 35.42 -20.83
N GLY A 257 37.65 36.33 -20.65
CA GLY A 257 36.21 36.05 -20.79
C GLY A 257 35.67 35.17 -19.66
N SER A 258 34.38 34.82 -19.73
CA SER A 258 33.78 33.85 -18.81
C SER A 258 32.62 33.11 -19.47
N TYR A 259 32.36 31.88 -19.01
CA TYR A 259 31.14 31.17 -19.36
C TYR A 259 29.99 31.65 -18.48
N GLN A 260 28.85 31.90 -19.10
CA GLN A 260 27.62 32.30 -18.41
C GLN A 260 26.49 31.38 -18.83
N VAL A 261 25.58 31.08 -17.90
CA VAL A 261 24.35 30.32 -18.19
C VAL A 261 23.58 31.00 -19.32
N ASP A 262 23.24 30.23 -20.35
CA ASP A 262 22.49 30.70 -21.53
C ASP A 262 21.05 30.19 -21.50
N TYR A 263 20.86 28.88 -21.34
CA TYR A 263 19.54 28.25 -21.21
C TYR A 263 19.44 27.40 -19.95
N THR A 264 18.30 27.49 -19.29
CA THR A 264 17.87 26.60 -18.21
C THR A 264 16.35 26.50 -18.27
N PHE A 265 15.77 25.55 -17.54
CA PHE A 265 14.33 25.48 -17.42
C PHE A 265 13.75 26.75 -16.79
N THR A 266 12.59 27.19 -17.27
CA THR A 266 11.84 28.28 -16.65
C THR A 266 11.41 27.89 -15.24
N GLU A 267 11.13 28.86 -14.37
CA GLU A 267 10.66 28.58 -13.00
C GLU A 267 9.37 27.73 -12.98
N ALA A 268 8.47 27.94 -13.96
CA ALA A 268 7.28 27.12 -14.11
C ALA A 268 7.63 25.65 -14.47
N ALA A 269 8.58 25.43 -15.38
CA ALA A 269 9.05 24.09 -15.73
C ALA A 269 9.79 23.42 -14.56
N LYS A 270 10.65 24.16 -13.85
CA LYS A 270 11.33 23.66 -12.64
C LYS A 270 10.32 23.27 -11.56
N LYS A 271 9.30 24.09 -11.31
CA LYS A 271 8.22 23.77 -10.38
C LYS A 271 7.47 22.49 -10.78
N SER A 272 7.14 22.34 -12.06
CA SER A 272 6.51 21.12 -12.58
C SER A 272 7.38 19.89 -12.33
N ARG A 273 8.68 19.95 -12.67
CA ARG A 273 9.63 18.86 -12.41
C ARG A 273 9.77 18.56 -10.93
N THR A 274 9.86 19.58 -10.07
CA THR A 274 9.91 19.42 -8.60
C THR A 274 8.67 18.71 -8.05
N ASN A 275 7.47 18.99 -8.57
CA ASN A 275 6.26 18.25 -8.15
C ASN A 275 6.35 16.76 -8.50
N THR A 276 6.86 16.43 -9.69
CA THR A 276 7.12 15.05 -10.10
C THR A 276 8.19 14.41 -9.22
N ILE A 277 9.31 15.08 -8.98
CA ILE A 277 10.39 14.61 -8.08
C ILE A 277 9.83 14.33 -6.69
N ASN A 278 9.03 15.23 -6.11
CA ASN A 278 8.41 15.03 -4.81
C ASN A 278 7.47 13.82 -4.77
N THR A 279 6.80 13.51 -5.88
CA THR A 279 5.95 12.31 -5.99
C THR A 279 6.80 11.05 -5.96
N TRP A 280 7.93 11.04 -6.66
CA TRP A 280 8.86 9.91 -6.67
C TRP A 280 9.68 9.78 -5.38
N GLN A 281 9.97 10.89 -4.72
CA GLN A 281 10.58 10.91 -3.39
C GLN A 281 9.68 10.18 -2.39
N LYS A 282 8.38 10.48 -2.38
CA LYS A 282 7.41 9.74 -1.55
C LYS A 282 7.37 8.25 -1.87
N ARG A 283 7.49 7.86 -3.15
CA ARG A 283 7.59 6.44 -3.54
C ARG A 283 8.89 5.82 -3.01
N MET A 284 10.01 6.51 -3.16
CA MET A 284 11.30 6.06 -2.64
C MET A 284 11.24 5.86 -1.13
N ASP A 285 10.72 6.84 -0.38
CA ASP A 285 10.57 6.75 1.07
C ASP A 285 9.64 5.59 1.47
N TRP A 286 8.58 5.34 0.70
CA TRP A 286 7.62 4.25 0.91
C TRP A 286 8.25 2.87 0.77
N TYR A 287 9.10 2.66 -0.23
CA TYR A 287 9.75 1.37 -0.48
C TYR A 287 11.06 1.19 0.28
N ASP A 288 11.59 2.25 0.92
CA ASP A 288 12.81 2.19 1.71
C ASP A 288 12.69 1.11 2.81
N PRO A 289 13.55 0.07 2.78
CA PRO A 289 13.53 -0.99 3.78
C PRO A 289 13.64 -0.49 5.22
N ALA A 290 14.44 0.56 5.46
CA ALA A 290 14.62 1.13 6.79
C ALA A 290 13.36 1.85 7.27
N HIS A 291 12.73 2.65 6.40
CA HIS A 291 11.46 3.31 6.75
C HIS A 291 10.34 2.30 6.95
N ARG A 292 10.20 1.30 6.08
CA ARG A 292 9.19 0.24 6.24
C ARG A 292 9.35 -0.49 7.57
N LYS A 293 10.58 -0.81 7.96
CA LYS A 293 10.87 -1.44 9.25
C LYS A 293 10.49 -0.53 10.42
N ALA A 294 10.88 0.74 10.37
CA ALA A 294 10.56 1.69 11.43
C ALA A 294 9.03 1.90 11.58
N HIS A 295 8.31 2.06 10.47
CA HIS A 295 6.85 2.20 10.48
C HIS A 295 6.15 0.91 10.96
N MET A 296 6.65 -0.27 10.56
CA MET A 296 6.15 -1.54 11.07
C MET A 296 6.33 -1.65 12.59
N GLU A 297 7.51 -1.31 13.11
CA GLU A 297 7.81 -1.30 14.55
C GLU A 297 6.92 -0.29 15.29
N ALA A 298 6.67 0.89 14.71
CA ALA A 298 5.74 1.89 15.27
C ALA A 298 4.30 1.35 15.31
N VAL A 299 3.83 0.73 14.23
CA VAL A 299 2.49 0.09 14.17
C VAL A 299 2.37 -1.01 15.23
N LEU A 300 3.38 -1.87 15.35
CA LEU A 300 3.39 -2.94 16.36
C LEU A 300 3.39 -2.36 17.79
N GLY A 301 4.21 -1.34 18.06
CA GLY A 301 4.24 -0.68 19.36
C GLY A 301 2.89 -0.04 19.72
N GLN A 302 2.19 0.57 18.76
CA GLN A 302 0.84 1.11 18.98
C GLN A 302 -0.21 0.00 19.20
N CYS A 303 -0.11 -1.12 18.47
CA CYS A 303 -0.98 -2.28 18.67
C CYS A 303 -0.75 -2.94 20.04
N GLU A 304 0.51 -3.09 20.45
CA GLU A 304 0.91 -3.62 21.74
C GLU A 304 0.43 -2.70 22.87
N ALA A 305 0.66 -1.40 22.80
CA ALA A 305 0.21 -0.44 23.80
C ALA A 305 -1.33 -0.48 23.97
N ALA A 306 -2.07 -0.57 22.86
CA ALA A 306 -3.52 -0.70 22.90
C ALA A 306 -3.96 -2.03 23.53
N ARG A 307 -3.30 -3.14 23.20
CA ARG A 307 -3.57 -4.46 23.80
C ARG A 307 -3.29 -4.45 25.31
N VAL A 308 -2.11 -3.98 25.71
CA VAL A 308 -1.69 -3.90 27.12
C VAL A 308 -2.66 -3.05 27.93
N SER A 309 -3.12 -1.91 27.41
CA SER A 309 -4.11 -1.08 28.09
C SER A 309 -5.40 -1.87 28.39
N VAL A 310 -5.91 -2.64 27.43
CA VAL A 310 -7.11 -3.47 27.60
C VAL A 310 -6.88 -4.60 28.61
N GLU A 311 -5.72 -5.26 28.56
CA GLU A 311 -5.37 -6.33 29.49
C GLU A 311 -5.19 -5.82 30.93
N GLU A 312 -4.65 -4.62 31.12
CA GLU A 312 -4.53 -3.96 32.42
C GLU A 312 -5.89 -3.49 32.96
N ASP A 313 -6.75 -2.95 32.09
CA ASP A 313 -8.13 -2.59 32.44
C ASP A 313 -8.93 -3.81 32.91
N ALA A 314 -8.82 -4.93 32.18
CA ALA A 314 -9.47 -6.18 32.55
C ALA A 314 -8.95 -6.74 33.88
N ALA A 315 -7.63 -6.72 34.11
CA ALA A 315 -7.04 -7.13 35.39
C ALA A 315 -7.51 -6.24 36.56
N ARG A 316 -7.61 -4.93 36.33
CA ARG A 316 -8.09 -3.95 37.31
C ARG A 316 -9.59 -4.12 37.60
N GLU A 317 -10.40 -4.37 36.58
CA GLU A 317 -11.82 -4.67 36.74
C GLU A 317 -12.02 -5.97 37.54
N GLN A 318 -11.29 -7.03 37.20
CA GLN A 318 -11.33 -8.29 37.94
C GLN A 318 -10.96 -8.08 39.41
N TYR A 319 -9.84 -7.40 39.68
CA TYR A 319 -9.40 -7.09 41.03
C TYR A 319 -10.49 -6.34 41.82
N TRP A 320 -11.08 -5.29 41.22
CA TRP A 320 -12.11 -4.50 41.91
C TRP A 320 -13.46 -5.21 42.04
N SER A 321 -13.75 -6.21 41.19
CA SER A 321 -14.92 -7.07 41.36
C SER A 321 -14.77 -7.97 42.60
N GLU A 322 -13.54 -8.46 42.86
CA GLU A 322 -13.20 -9.26 44.06
C GLU A 322 -13.05 -8.38 45.32
N HIS A 323 -12.76 -7.08 45.16
CA HIS A 323 -12.53 -6.11 46.25
C HIS A 323 -13.59 -5.00 46.30
N ALA A 324 -14.85 -5.33 45.97
CA ALA A 324 -15.92 -4.34 45.78
C ALA A 324 -16.21 -3.47 47.02
N GLN A 325 -16.08 -4.03 48.22
CA GLN A 325 -16.30 -3.28 49.47
C GLN A 325 -15.19 -2.24 49.72
N GLU A 326 -13.94 -2.61 49.48
CA GLU A 326 -12.79 -1.72 49.60
C GLU A 326 -12.88 -0.58 48.58
N LYS A 327 -13.23 -0.89 47.33
CA LYS A 327 -13.47 0.10 46.28
C LYS A 327 -14.53 1.13 46.71
N ALA A 328 -15.68 0.64 47.19
CA ALA A 328 -16.78 1.51 47.60
C ALA A 328 -16.37 2.41 48.78
N ALA A 329 -15.58 1.90 49.73
CA ALA A 329 -15.06 2.69 50.84
C ALA A 329 -14.11 3.80 50.37
N LEU A 330 -13.18 3.47 49.46
CA LEU A 330 -12.24 4.44 48.87
C LEU A 330 -12.96 5.51 48.04
N GLU A 331 -13.94 5.11 47.23
CA GLU A 331 -14.75 6.05 46.43
C GLU A 331 -15.55 7.00 47.32
N GLN A 332 -16.18 6.49 48.39
CA GLN A 332 -16.89 7.32 49.38
C GLN A 332 -15.95 8.26 50.14
N GLU A 333 -14.76 7.78 50.54
CA GLU A 333 -13.73 8.60 51.19
C GLU A 333 -13.32 9.74 50.25
N ARG A 334 -13.00 9.43 48.99
CA ARG A 334 -12.62 10.43 47.99
C ARG A 334 -13.71 11.47 47.77
N GLU A 335 -14.96 11.04 47.60
CA GLU A 335 -16.10 11.96 47.46
C GLU A 335 -16.26 12.88 48.68
N ALA A 336 -16.12 12.34 49.91
CA ALA A 336 -16.21 13.13 51.12
C ALA A 336 -15.08 14.16 51.23
N LEU A 337 -13.84 13.78 50.89
CA LEU A 337 -12.68 14.65 50.87
C LEU A 337 -12.84 15.78 49.85
N THR A 338 -13.30 15.46 48.63
CA THR A 338 -13.58 16.45 47.58
C THR A 338 -14.67 17.43 48.04
N ARG A 339 -15.79 16.93 48.60
CA ARG A 339 -16.85 17.80 49.12
C ARG A 339 -16.36 18.71 50.25
N GLN A 340 -15.50 18.22 51.15
CA GLN A 340 -14.91 19.04 52.21
C GLN A 340 -14.00 20.14 51.64
N ALA A 341 -13.20 19.82 50.62
CA ALA A 341 -12.37 20.80 49.95
C ALA A 341 -13.21 21.88 49.26
N ASP A 342 -14.23 21.48 48.49
CA ASP A 342 -15.14 22.39 47.80
C ASP A 342 -15.88 23.31 48.80
N GLN A 343 -16.30 22.77 49.94
CA GLN A 343 -16.97 23.55 50.99
C GLN A 343 -16.02 24.58 51.61
N LEU A 344 -14.77 24.21 51.91
CA LEU A 344 -13.78 25.15 52.46
C LEU A 344 -13.51 26.32 51.50
N GLU A 345 -13.44 26.04 50.20
CA GLU A 345 -13.26 27.07 49.18
C GLU A 345 -14.49 27.96 49.05
N ALA A 346 -15.70 27.38 49.11
CA ALA A 346 -16.95 28.12 49.10
C ALA A 346 -17.10 29.03 50.34
N ASP A 347 -16.77 28.52 51.52
CA ASP A 347 -16.83 29.27 52.78
C ASP A 347 -15.84 30.44 52.78
N LEU A 348 -14.61 30.23 52.27
CA LEU A 348 -13.62 31.29 52.11
C LEU A 348 -14.14 32.37 51.14
N ALA A 349 -14.65 31.96 49.98
CA ALA A 349 -15.17 32.90 48.98
C ALA A 349 -16.39 33.71 49.47
N ALA A 350 -17.18 33.15 50.37
CA ALA A 350 -18.34 33.80 50.97
C ALA A 350 -18.01 34.72 52.16
N ASP A 351 -16.76 34.77 52.62
CA ASP A 351 -16.40 35.52 53.82
C ASP A 351 -16.63 37.05 53.64
N PRO A 352 -17.33 37.71 54.58
CA PRO A 352 -17.60 39.15 54.52
C PRO A 352 -16.35 40.04 54.40
N VAL A 353 -15.16 39.55 54.76
CA VAL A 353 -13.89 40.29 54.66
C VAL A 353 -13.60 40.72 53.21
N TYR A 354 -14.03 39.95 52.22
CA TYR A 354 -13.84 40.28 50.81
C TYR A 354 -14.73 41.44 50.37
N GLU A 355 -15.96 41.51 50.88
CA GLU A 355 -16.85 42.67 50.70
C GLU A 355 -16.36 43.88 51.52
N GLU A 356 -15.78 43.68 52.71
CA GLU A 356 -15.12 44.74 53.48
C GLU A 356 -13.97 45.37 52.68
N ARG A 357 -13.09 44.55 52.08
CA ARG A 357 -11.99 44.99 51.21
C ARG A 357 -12.52 45.84 50.05
N LYS A 358 -13.56 45.34 49.38
CA LYS A 358 -14.19 46.01 48.23
C LYS A 358 -14.74 47.38 48.61
N ARG A 359 -15.53 47.47 49.69
CA ARG A 359 -16.11 48.75 50.16
C ARG A 359 -15.03 49.76 50.55
N LYS A 360 -13.96 49.32 51.21
CA LYS A 360 -12.84 50.22 51.58
C LYS A 360 -12.08 50.70 50.34
N GLN A 361 -11.88 49.84 49.35
CA GLN A 361 -11.28 50.23 48.07
C GLN A 361 -12.15 51.25 47.32
N GLU A 362 -13.46 51.00 47.22
CA GLU A 362 -14.42 51.93 46.61
C GLU A 362 -14.43 53.29 47.34
N ALA A 363 -14.35 53.30 48.68
CA ALA A 363 -14.27 54.53 49.45
C ALA A 363 -12.96 55.32 49.18
N ILE A 364 -11.83 54.64 49.03
CA ILE A 364 -10.55 55.26 48.63
C ILE A 364 -10.67 55.86 47.22
N ASP A 365 -11.27 55.13 46.29
CA ASP A 365 -11.43 55.57 44.91
C ASP A 365 -12.33 56.82 44.81
N ASP A 366 -13.44 56.83 45.55
CA ASP A 366 -14.36 57.97 45.60
C ASP A 366 -13.74 59.20 46.27
N LEU A 367 -13.04 59.03 47.39
CA LEU A 367 -12.29 60.12 48.02
C LEU A 367 -11.17 60.64 47.11
N SER A 368 -10.51 59.76 46.36
CA SER A 368 -9.49 60.13 45.38
C SER A 368 -10.07 60.96 44.23
N ARG A 369 -11.24 60.59 43.71
CA ARG A 369 -11.99 61.38 42.72
C ARG A 369 -12.40 62.74 43.26
N GLN A 370 -12.93 62.79 44.49
CA GLN A 370 -13.30 64.05 45.15
C GLN A 370 -12.08 64.97 45.31
N LYS A 371 -10.93 64.43 45.75
CA LYS A 371 -9.68 65.18 45.87
C LYS A 371 -9.20 65.75 44.52
N GLN A 372 -9.31 64.97 43.45
CA GLN A 372 -8.94 65.40 42.10
C GLN A 372 -9.88 66.49 41.55
N GLY A 373 -11.17 66.43 41.87
CA GLY A 373 -12.18 67.41 41.46
C GLY A 373 -12.07 68.79 42.15
N LEU A 374 -11.26 68.92 43.21
CA LEU A 374 -11.03 70.19 43.90
C LEU A 374 -10.07 71.11 43.13
N GLY A 375 -10.43 72.39 43.00
CA GLY A 375 -9.62 73.42 42.33
C GLY A 375 -8.28 73.74 43.02
N LEU A 376 -7.38 74.44 42.30
CA LEU A 376 -5.98 74.71 42.74
C LEU A 376 -5.87 75.41 44.11
N PHE A 377 -6.85 76.24 44.49
CA PHE A 377 -6.82 77.03 45.71
C PHE A 377 -7.42 76.33 46.96
N LYS A 378 -7.86 75.06 46.85
CA LYS A 378 -8.49 74.28 47.93
C LYS A 378 -7.50 73.37 48.70
N GLY A 379 -6.31 73.88 48.99
CA GLY A 379 -5.20 73.09 49.56
C GLY A 379 -5.49 72.43 50.92
N LYS A 380 -6.25 73.10 51.81
CA LYS A 380 -6.63 72.53 53.12
C LYS A 380 -7.63 71.38 53.01
N GLU A 381 -8.62 71.52 52.12
CA GLU A 381 -9.62 70.47 51.85
C GLU A 381 -8.96 69.25 51.19
N LYS A 382 -8.03 69.46 50.24
CA LYS A 382 -7.23 68.37 49.65
C LYS A 382 -6.37 67.63 50.67
N LYS A 383 -5.83 68.33 51.68
CA LYS A 383 -5.05 67.72 52.75
C LYS A 383 -5.94 66.88 53.68
N ALA A 384 -7.12 67.39 54.06
CA ALA A 384 -8.08 66.65 54.87
C ALA A 384 -8.60 65.38 54.20
N ILE A 385 -8.90 65.44 52.88
CA ILE A 385 -9.28 64.23 52.12
C ILE A 385 -8.10 63.25 52.01
N GLN A 386 -6.87 63.75 51.86
CA GLN A 386 -5.70 62.87 51.85
C GLN A 386 -5.51 62.15 53.20
N GLU A 387 -5.69 62.83 54.33
CA GLU A 387 -5.61 62.21 55.66
C GLU A 387 -6.68 61.11 55.83
N GLN A 388 -7.89 61.29 55.28
CA GLN A 388 -8.92 60.24 55.25
C GLN A 388 -8.54 59.07 54.34
N ILE A 389 -7.96 59.34 53.17
CA ILE A 389 -7.43 58.29 52.28
C ILE A 389 -6.34 57.49 53.00
N ASP A 390 -5.38 58.15 53.64
CA ASP A 390 -4.28 57.51 54.36
C ASP A 390 -4.80 56.63 55.50
N GLN A 391 -5.83 57.08 56.22
CA GLN A 391 -6.49 56.30 57.25
C GLN A 391 -7.16 55.03 56.68
N ILE A 392 -7.97 55.17 55.64
CA ILE A 392 -8.67 54.03 55.03
C ILE A 392 -7.66 53.07 54.36
N GLN A 393 -6.56 53.59 53.82
CA GLN A 393 -5.45 52.77 53.31
C GLN A 393 -4.78 51.94 54.42
N GLY A 394 -4.57 52.52 55.60
CA GLY A 394 -4.09 51.79 56.77
C GLY A 394 -5.03 50.66 57.18
N GLU A 395 -6.35 50.93 57.22
CA GLU A 395 -7.38 49.93 57.50
C GLU A 395 -7.46 48.84 56.41
N LEU A 396 -7.34 49.22 55.14
CA LEU A 396 -7.29 48.29 54.01
C LEU A 396 -6.06 47.38 54.09
N GLY A 397 -4.92 47.90 54.54
CA GLY A 397 -3.73 47.10 54.83
C GLY A 397 -3.98 46.01 55.87
N GLN A 398 -4.74 46.33 56.93
CA GLN A 398 -5.15 45.35 57.94
C GLN A 398 -6.16 44.33 57.39
N VAL A 399 -7.12 44.74 56.55
CA VAL A 399 -8.05 43.82 55.86
C VAL A 399 -7.27 42.85 54.96
N ASN A 400 -6.33 43.35 54.16
CA ASN A 400 -5.53 42.51 53.26
C ASN A 400 -4.65 41.52 54.02
N SER A 401 -4.10 41.92 55.18
CA SER A 401 -3.36 40.99 56.04
C SER A 401 -4.27 39.89 56.61
N ARG A 402 -5.52 40.21 57.00
CA ARG A 402 -6.52 39.22 57.44
C ARG A 402 -6.88 38.25 56.33
N ILE A 403 -7.15 38.75 55.12
CA ILE A 403 -7.42 37.92 53.93
C ILE A 403 -6.25 36.96 53.66
N SER A 404 -5.02 37.47 53.63
CA SER A 404 -3.85 36.63 53.39
C SER A 404 -3.68 35.53 54.44
N GLN A 405 -3.94 35.82 55.71
CA GLN A 405 -3.90 34.82 56.78
C GLN A 405 -5.01 33.77 56.64
N MET A 406 -6.21 34.18 56.22
CA MET A 406 -7.33 33.28 55.99
C MET A 406 -7.09 32.37 54.78
N GLU A 407 -6.57 32.93 53.68
CA GLU A 407 -6.20 32.18 52.47
C GLU A 407 -5.11 31.15 52.78
N GLU A 408 -4.08 31.53 53.54
CA GLU A 408 -3.02 30.63 54.00
C GLU A 408 -3.57 29.51 54.89
N ALA A 409 -4.42 29.85 55.87
CA ALA A 409 -5.04 28.86 56.75
C ALA A 409 -5.98 27.90 55.99
N CYS A 410 -6.68 28.39 54.96
CA CYS A 410 -7.51 27.56 54.09
C CYS A 410 -6.64 26.64 53.22
N SER A 411 -5.57 27.17 52.63
CA SER A 411 -4.59 26.40 51.86
C SER A 411 -3.99 25.24 52.65
N GLN A 412 -3.58 25.49 53.90
CA GLN A 412 -3.03 24.47 54.81
C GLN A 412 -4.03 23.34 55.11
N LYS A 413 -5.35 23.62 55.09
CA LYS A 413 -6.39 22.59 55.25
C LYS A 413 -6.70 21.86 53.95
N LEU A 414 -6.67 22.55 52.81
CA LEU A 414 -6.93 21.96 51.50
C LEU A 414 -5.83 20.99 51.07
N GLN A 415 -4.57 21.30 51.38
CA GLN A 415 -3.42 20.48 50.99
C GLN A 415 -3.55 18.99 51.39
N PRO A 416 -3.80 18.62 52.67
CA PRO A 416 -3.93 17.22 53.04
C PRO A 416 -5.17 16.54 52.43
N LEU A 417 -6.29 17.26 52.29
CA LEU A 417 -7.50 16.72 51.66
C LEU A 417 -7.27 16.35 50.20
N ARG A 418 -6.63 17.27 49.44
CA ARG A 418 -6.27 17.06 48.04
C ARG A 418 -5.23 15.97 47.87
N SER A 419 -4.20 15.94 48.73
CA SER A 419 -3.18 14.88 48.71
C SER A 419 -3.82 13.51 48.87
N ARG A 420 -4.69 13.35 49.88
CA ARG A 420 -5.37 12.08 50.13
C ARG A 420 -6.32 11.69 49.00
N ALA A 421 -7.07 12.65 48.45
CA ALA A 421 -7.93 12.38 47.30
C ALA A 421 -7.14 11.92 46.06
N THR A 422 -5.95 12.49 45.83
CA THR A 422 -5.02 12.06 44.78
C THR A 422 -4.48 10.66 45.03
N GLU A 423 -4.00 10.36 46.26
CA GLU A 423 -3.51 9.02 46.63
C GLU A 423 -4.58 7.94 46.40
N ILE A 424 -5.84 8.22 46.77
CA ILE A 424 -6.96 7.30 46.53
C ILE A 424 -7.20 7.15 45.01
N GLY A 425 -7.14 8.25 44.25
CA GLY A 425 -7.23 8.22 42.80
C GLY A 425 -6.14 7.36 42.15
N GLU A 426 -4.91 7.43 42.65
CA GLU A 426 -3.79 6.58 42.21
C GLU A 426 -4.01 5.12 42.57
N GLU A 427 -4.50 4.80 43.77
CA GLU A 427 -4.79 3.41 44.18
C GLU A 427 -5.91 2.79 43.34
N LEU A 428 -6.99 3.54 43.09
CA LEU A 428 -8.12 3.12 42.26
C LEU A 428 -7.69 2.79 40.82
N ASN A 429 -6.66 3.49 40.31
CA ASN A 429 -6.14 3.33 38.95
C ASN A 429 -4.84 2.51 38.87
N ARG A 430 -4.29 2.05 40.00
CA ARG A 430 -3.03 1.29 40.02
C ARG A 430 -3.14 0.03 39.15
N SER A 431 -2.10 -0.24 38.35
CA SER A 431 -2.02 -1.46 37.53
C SER A 431 -2.07 -2.70 38.44
N ARG A 432 -2.85 -3.70 38.03
CA ARG A 432 -3.03 -4.98 38.73
C ARG A 432 -2.40 -6.14 37.97
N GLY A 433 -1.42 -5.84 37.12
CA GLY A 433 -0.85 -6.77 36.16
C GLY A 433 -1.65 -6.79 34.85
N ARG A 434 -1.46 -7.83 34.05
CA ARG A 434 -2.12 -8.01 32.75
C ARG A 434 -2.95 -9.27 32.78
N LEU A 435 -4.20 -9.17 32.33
CA LEU A 435 -5.06 -10.31 32.07
C LEU A 435 -5.16 -10.51 30.55
N PRO A 436 -4.47 -11.51 29.97
CA PRO A 436 -4.48 -11.73 28.52
C PRO A 436 -5.91 -11.89 27.98
N MET A 437 -6.12 -11.41 26.76
CA MET A 437 -7.39 -11.63 26.08
C MET A 437 -7.62 -13.13 25.86
N VAL A 438 -8.73 -13.64 26.37
CA VAL A 438 -9.17 -15.01 26.11
C VAL A 438 -10.11 -15.05 24.90
N HIS A 439 -10.11 -16.17 24.19
CA HIS A 439 -11.10 -16.43 23.15
C HIS A 439 -12.50 -16.42 23.75
N GLY A 440 -13.42 -15.73 23.06
CA GLY A 440 -14.85 -15.79 23.35
C GLY A 440 -15.48 -17.05 22.74
N GLU A 441 -16.81 -17.03 22.57
CA GLU A 441 -17.49 -18.05 21.75
C GLU A 441 -16.91 -18.03 20.33
N GLN A 442 -16.57 -19.23 19.81
CA GLN A 442 -16.06 -19.37 18.46
C GLN A 442 -17.11 -18.90 17.46
N LEU A 443 -16.74 -17.93 16.63
CA LEU A 443 -17.61 -17.44 15.56
C LEU A 443 -17.23 -18.12 14.26
N GLU A 444 -18.16 -18.92 13.72
CA GLU A 444 -18.05 -19.42 12.35
C GLU A 444 -18.22 -18.24 11.38
N LEU A 445 -17.09 -17.61 11.11
CA LEU A 445 -16.97 -16.41 10.30
C LEU A 445 -16.55 -16.72 8.86
N LEU A 446 -15.76 -17.79 8.66
CA LEU A 446 -15.13 -18.14 7.39
C LEU A 446 -15.68 -19.48 6.86
N GLU A 447 -15.88 -19.57 5.55
CA GLU A 447 -16.30 -20.78 4.84
C GLU A 447 -15.67 -20.77 3.43
N GLY A 448 -14.85 -21.79 3.10
CA GLY A 448 -14.11 -21.82 1.84
C GLY A 448 -13.25 -20.55 1.68
N ARG A 449 -13.57 -19.72 0.67
CA ARG A 449 -12.89 -18.44 0.40
C ARG A 449 -13.75 -17.20 0.69
N HIS A 450 -14.88 -17.38 1.39
CA HIS A 450 -15.82 -16.31 1.71
C HIS A 450 -16.21 -16.30 3.18
N PHE A 451 -16.91 -15.24 3.57
CA PHE A 451 -17.54 -15.18 4.88
C PHE A 451 -18.79 -16.07 4.93
N LYS A 452 -19.08 -16.64 6.10
CA LYS A 452 -20.27 -17.49 6.30
C LYS A 452 -21.52 -16.63 6.53
N GLY A 453 -22.49 -16.76 5.62
CA GLY A 453 -23.78 -16.07 5.62
C GLY A 453 -23.83 -14.87 4.67
N SER A 454 -24.94 -14.14 4.69
CA SER A 454 -25.15 -12.96 3.83
C SER A 454 -24.34 -11.73 4.29
N PRO A 455 -24.09 -10.73 3.42
CA PRO A 455 -23.42 -9.49 3.81
C PRO A 455 -24.05 -8.80 5.04
N MET A 456 -25.38 -8.83 5.19
CA MET A 456 -26.06 -8.31 6.38
C MET A 456 -25.77 -9.11 7.66
N GLU A 457 -25.65 -10.43 7.57
CA GLU A 457 -25.26 -11.27 8.71
C GLU A 457 -23.80 -11.07 9.07
N VAL A 458 -22.92 -10.96 8.08
CA VAL A 458 -21.50 -10.64 8.28
C VAL A 458 -21.36 -9.29 8.97
N LEU A 459 -22.07 -8.25 8.52
CA LEU A 459 -22.10 -6.93 9.17
C LEU A 459 -22.45 -7.03 10.67
N ARG A 460 -23.48 -7.78 11.01
CA ARG A 460 -23.90 -7.97 12.42
C ARG A 460 -22.83 -8.70 13.23
N LYS A 461 -22.26 -9.79 12.69
CA LYS A 461 -21.21 -10.57 13.34
C LYS A 461 -19.98 -9.71 13.62
N ILE A 462 -19.47 -8.98 12.62
CA ILE A 462 -18.26 -8.17 12.80
C ILE A 462 -18.49 -6.99 13.76
N GLN A 463 -19.64 -6.33 13.70
CA GLN A 463 -19.95 -5.18 14.56
C GLN A 463 -19.92 -5.53 16.05
N ALA A 464 -20.21 -6.79 16.41
CA ALA A 464 -20.13 -7.28 17.79
C ALA A 464 -18.69 -7.54 18.27
N ILE A 465 -17.73 -7.69 17.36
CA ILE A 465 -16.34 -8.09 17.65
C ILE A 465 -15.38 -6.90 17.60
N LEU A 466 -15.77 -5.82 16.91
CA LEU A 466 -14.92 -4.65 16.69
C LEU A 466 -14.39 -4.07 18.02
N PRO A 467 -13.13 -3.62 18.05
CA PRO A 467 -12.59 -2.92 19.22
C PRO A 467 -13.43 -1.68 19.57
N GLN A 468 -13.39 -1.27 20.83
CA GLN A 468 -14.07 -0.06 21.28
C GLN A 468 -13.64 1.16 20.43
N GLY A 469 -14.61 1.98 20.02
CA GLY A 469 -14.40 3.14 19.17
C GLY A 469 -14.49 2.88 17.66
N TYR A 470 -14.63 1.61 17.25
CA TYR A 470 -14.79 1.23 15.84
C TYR A 470 -16.22 0.85 15.49
N LYS A 471 -16.60 1.11 14.24
CA LYS A 471 -17.89 0.75 13.64
C LYS A 471 -17.70 0.17 12.24
N ALA A 472 -18.62 -0.69 11.84
CA ALA A 472 -18.73 -1.25 10.51
C ALA A 472 -19.77 -0.44 9.71
N GLY A 473 -19.28 0.41 8.82
CA GLY A 473 -20.07 1.37 8.07
C GLY A 473 -20.11 2.76 8.70
N LYS A 474 -20.34 3.78 7.87
CA LYS A 474 -20.63 5.16 8.33
C LYS A 474 -22.06 5.30 8.83
N GLU A 475 -22.96 4.56 8.21
CA GLU A 475 -24.38 4.51 8.53
C GLU A 475 -24.71 3.15 9.15
N GLU A 476 -25.92 3.02 9.70
CA GLU A 476 -26.39 1.78 10.33
C GLU A 476 -27.23 0.94 9.36
N GLY A 477 -27.33 -0.36 9.66
CA GLY A 477 -28.16 -1.28 8.88
C GLY A 477 -27.65 -1.47 7.46
N GLU A 478 -28.56 -1.52 6.49
CA GLU A 478 -28.22 -1.79 5.09
C GLU A 478 -27.32 -0.71 4.48
N ALA A 479 -27.46 0.55 4.93
CA ALA A 479 -26.66 1.66 4.42
C ALA A 479 -25.17 1.58 4.83
N ALA A 480 -24.83 0.71 5.79
CA ALA A 480 -23.45 0.38 6.12
C ALA A 480 -22.73 -0.37 4.98
N ILE A 481 -23.49 -1.01 4.09
CA ILE A 481 -22.99 -1.88 3.02
C ILE A 481 -23.06 -1.14 1.69
N VAL A 482 -21.90 -0.86 1.10
CA VAL A 482 -21.79 -0.15 -0.18
C VAL A 482 -21.77 -1.16 -1.33
N ASN A 483 -22.67 -1.01 -2.31
CA ASN A 483 -22.55 -1.73 -3.58
C ASN A 483 -21.39 -1.15 -4.41
N TYR A 484 -20.24 -1.81 -4.34
CA TYR A 484 -19.02 -1.36 -4.97
C TYR A 484 -18.98 -1.63 -6.47
N SER A 485 -19.66 -2.68 -6.95
CA SER A 485 -19.83 -2.91 -8.39
C SER A 485 -20.51 -1.71 -9.08
N LYS A 486 -21.62 -1.22 -8.50
CA LYS A 486 -22.29 -0.01 -8.98
C LYS A 486 -21.38 1.22 -8.89
N THR A 487 -20.70 1.40 -7.76
CA THR A 487 -19.79 2.53 -7.55
C THR A 487 -18.66 2.55 -8.60
N SER A 488 -18.07 1.39 -8.89
CA SER A 488 -17.02 1.23 -9.90
C SER A 488 -17.53 1.51 -11.30
N HIS A 489 -18.73 1.02 -11.63
CA HIS A 489 -19.38 1.32 -12.91
C HIS A 489 -19.60 2.83 -13.08
N ASP A 490 -20.16 3.51 -12.08
CA ASP A 490 -20.45 4.95 -12.14
C ASP A 490 -19.17 5.78 -12.27
N LEU A 491 -18.08 5.36 -11.61
CA LEU A 491 -16.76 5.97 -11.77
C LEU A 491 -16.22 5.77 -13.19
N ALA A 492 -16.30 4.54 -13.73
CA ALA A 492 -15.85 4.24 -15.10
C ALA A 492 -16.60 5.07 -16.14
N GLN A 493 -17.93 5.21 -16.01
CA GLN A 493 -18.74 6.08 -16.87
C GLN A 493 -18.30 7.55 -16.78
N SER A 494 -17.96 8.03 -15.58
CA SER A 494 -17.50 9.41 -15.37
C SER A 494 -16.13 9.67 -16.02
N ILE A 495 -15.20 8.72 -15.90
CA ILE A 495 -13.89 8.79 -16.55
C ILE A 495 -14.03 8.73 -18.07
N GLN A 496 -14.89 7.86 -18.59
CA GLN A 496 -15.17 7.77 -20.02
C GLN A 496 -15.76 9.08 -20.54
N GLY A 497 -16.71 9.69 -19.83
CA GLY A 497 -17.28 10.98 -20.20
C GLY A 497 -16.26 12.11 -20.25
N LEU A 498 -15.32 12.17 -19.29
CA LEU A 498 -14.20 13.11 -19.32
C LEU A 498 -13.28 12.86 -20.52
N THR A 499 -12.97 11.59 -20.80
CA THR A 499 -12.12 11.18 -21.93
C THR A 499 -12.76 11.56 -23.26
N ASP A 500 -14.05 11.31 -23.42
CA ASP A 500 -14.81 11.67 -24.62
C ASP A 500 -14.84 13.19 -24.81
N ALA A 501 -15.05 13.96 -23.75
CA ALA A 501 -15.03 15.42 -23.79
C ALA A 501 -13.67 15.97 -24.23
N ILE A 502 -12.57 15.44 -23.68
CA ILE A 502 -11.20 15.81 -24.08
C ILE A 502 -10.95 15.52 -25.57
N GLN A 503 -11.55 14.45 -26.09
CA GLN A 503 -11.41 14.03 -27.49
C GLN A 503 -12.49 14.61 -28.42
N GLY A 504 -13.36 15.50 -27.93
CA GLY A 504 -14.44 16.10 -28.72
C GLY A 504 -15.54 15.11 -29.16
N ARG A 505 -15.64 13.95 -28.52
CA ARG A 505 -16.66 12.92 -28.78
C ARG A 505 -17.91 13.18 -27.91
N LYS A 506 -19.10 12.85 -28.44
CA LYS A 506 -20.33 12.83 -27.61
C LYS A 506 -20.26 11.64 -26.66
N SER A 507 -20.45 11.92 -25.36
CA SER A 507 -20.56 10.89 -24.34
C SER A 507 -22.01 10.43 -24.19
N GLU A 508 -22.22 9.10 -24.21
CA GLU A 508 -23.47 8.47 -23.77
C GLU A 508 -23.22 7.74 -22.47
N LYS A 509 -23.74 8.26 -21.35
CA LYS A 509 -23.64 7.63 -20.04
C LYS A 509 -24.56 6.41 -20.00
N LYS A 510 -24.00 5.22 -19.84
CA LYS A 510 -24.80 4.01 -19.56
C LYS A 510 -25.24 4.04 -18.10
N GLU A 511 -26.52 3.80 -17.83
CA GLU A 511 -27.03 3.64 -16.47
C GLU A 511 -26.72 2.25 -15.93
N TRP A 512 -26.47 2.16 -14.62
CA TRP A 512 -26.34 0.87 -13.93
C TRP A 512 -27.69 0.16 -13.92
N VAL A 513 -27.71 -1.09 -14.42
CA VAL A 513 -28.86 -1.98 -14.34
C VAL A 513 -28.51 -3.08 -13.36
N ASP A 514 -29.29 -3.21 -12.28
CA ASP A 514 -29.05 -4.22 -11.26
C ASP A 514 -29.60 -5.58 -11.71
N ASP A 515 -28.72 -6.55 -12.00
CA ASP A 515 -29.12 -7.93 -12.29
C ASP A 515 -29.14 -8.75 -10.98
N PRO A 516 -30.29 -9.31 -10.55
CA PRO A 516 -30.36 -10.11 -9.33
C PRO A 516 -29.63 -11.46 -9.40
N ASN A 517 -29.23 -11.92 -10.60
CA ASN A 517 -28.50 -13.17 -10.79
C ASN A 517 -26.98 -12.99 -10.86
N GLU A 518 -26.52 -11.75 -11.08
CA GLU A 518 -25.11 -11.42 -11.17
C GLU A 518 -24.51 -11.25 -9.77
N ASP A 519 -23.31 -11.80 -9.58
CA ASP A 519 -22.53 -11.61 -8.36
C ASP A 519 -21.96 -10.19 -8.31
N LYS A 520 -22.14 -9.51 -7.18
CA LYS A 520 -21.73 -8.11 -6.97
C LYS A 520 -20.72 -8.04 -5.84
N GLN A 521 -19.79 -7.12 -5.98
CA GLN A 521 -18.88 -6.76 -4.91
C GLN A 521 -19.56 -5.72 -4.00
N TYR A 522 -19.72 -6.08 -2.74
CA TYR A 522 -20.11 -5.20 -1.66
C TYR A 522 -18.90 -4.83 -0.80
N ARG A 523 -18.95 -3.64 -0.17
CA ARG A 523 -17.92 -3.20 0.78
C ARG A 523 -18.53 -2.73 2.08
N ILE A 524 -17.93 -3.18 3.19
CA ILE A 524 -18.19 -2.64 4.51
C ILE A 524 -16.95 -1.87 4.95
N ASN A 525 -17.04 -0.55 5.00
CA ASN A 525 -15.92 0.30 5.40
C ASN A 525 -15.82 0.38 6.93
N LEU A 526 -14.63 0.26 7.48
CA LEU A 526 -14.41 0.46 8.90
C LEU A 526 -14.25 1.95 9.21
N VAL A 527 -14.82 2.35 10.34
CA VAL A 527 -14.87 3.74 10.80
C VAL A 527 -14.39 3.79 12.24
N ARG A 528 -13.56 4.79 12.57
CA ARG A 528 -13.07 5.08 13.92
C ARG A 528 -13.60 6.45 14.32
N GLY A 529 -14.54 6.50 15.26
CA GLY A 529 -15.29 7.74 15.53
C GLY A 529 -16.13 8.16 14.31
N GLU A 530 -15.81 9.32 13.72
CA GLU A 530 -16.42 9.80 12.45
C GLU A 530 -15.51 9.58 11.23
N ASP A 531 -14.26 9.14 11.43
CA ASP A 531 -13.23 9.06 10.40
C ASP A 531 -13.22 7.69 9.70
N VAL A 532 -13.08 7.69 8.37
CA VAL A 532 -12.88 6.45 7.59
C VAL A 532 -11.45 6.00 7.75
N THR A 533 -11.24 4.76 8.21
CA THR A 533 -9.90 4.23 8.47
C THR A 533 -9.14 3.89 7.19
N GLY A 534 -9.84 3.75 6.06
CA GLY A 534 -9.30 3.23 4.81
C GLY A 534 -9.26 1.70 4.75
N VAL A 535 -9.72 1.03 5.82
CA VAL A 535 -9.86 -0.42 5.89
C VAL A 535 -11.28 -0.82 5.55
N HIS A 536 -11.44 -1.90 4.80
CA HIS A 536 -12.75 -2.39 4.38
C HIS A 536 -12.80 -3.91 4.29
N LEU A 537 -14.01 -4.45 4.40
CA LEU A 537 -14.33 -5.82 4.06
C LEU A 537 -14.90 -5.84 2.63
N ALA A 538 -14.27 -6.59 1.73
CA ALA A 538 -14.83 -6.86 0.41
C ALA A 538 -15.58 -8.18 0.44
N LEU A 539 -16.85 -8.14 0.07
CA LEU A 539 -17.77 -9.27 0.05
C LEU A 539 -18.31 -9.45 -1.35
N HIS A 540 -18.56 -10.69 -1.74
CA HIS A 540 -19.15 -11.03 -3.03
C HIS A 540 -20.48 -11.72 -2.77
N ALA A 541 -21.57 -11.23 -3.36
CA ALA A 541 -22.89 -11.84 -3.24
C ALA A 541 -23.83 -11.32 -4.35
N LYS A 542 -24.91 -12.06 -4.63
CA LYS A 542 -25.99 -11.57 -5.53
C LYS A 542 -26.78 -10.39 -4.95
N SER A 543 -26.94 -10.38 -3.63
CA SER A 543 -27.63 -9.32 -2.86
C SER A 543 -27.12 -9.28 -1.42
N ILE A 544 -27.38 -8.20 -0.69
CA ILE A 544 -26.99 -8.08 0.73
C ILE A 544 -27.69 -9.07 1.68
N HIS A 545 -28.73 -9.76 1.22
CA HIS A 545 -29.51 -10.76 1.97
C HIS A 545 -29.29 -12.19 1.49
N GLN A 546 -28.46 -12.40 0.47
CA GLN A 546 -28.08 -13.73 0.00
C GLN A 546 -26.67 -14.04 0.49
N ASP A 547 -26.38 -15.33 0.67
CA ASP A 547 -25.09 -15.77 1.17
C ASP A 547 -23.94 -15.24 0.32
N CYS A 548 -22.82 -14.94 0.99
CA CYS A 548 -21.60 -14.58 0.30
C CYS A 548 -21.17 -15.73 -0.64
N SER A 549 -20.69 -15.36 -1.81
CA SER A 549 -20.09 -16.21 -2.83
C SER A 549 -18.70 -15.69 -3.18
N GLY A 550 -17.91 -16.45 -3.94
CA GLY A 550 -16.62 -15.97 -4.45
C GLY A 550 -15.55 -15.74 -3.38
N GLU A 551 -14.58 -14.90 -3.70
CA GLU A 551 -13.44 -14.59 -2.82
C GLU A 551 -13.70 -13.30 -2.05
N CYS A 552 -13.70 -13.37 -0.72
CA CYS A 552 -13.85 -12.22 0.17
C CYS A 552 -12.52 -11.90 0.84
N CYS A 553 -12.25 -10.61 1.13
CA CYS A 553 -10.97 -10.19 1.70
C CYS A 553 -11.08 -8.98 2.63
N PHE A 554 -10.06 -8.79 3.46
CA PHE A 554 -9.84 -7.55 4.22
C PHE A 554 -8.92 -6.65 3.41
N GLY A 555 -9.39 -5.48 2.98
CA GLY A 555 -8.62 -4.54 2.17
C GLY A 555 -8.20 -3.29 2.93
N ILE A 556 -7.04 -2.75 2.57
CA ILE A 556 -6.57 -1.41 2.90
C ILE A 556 -6.15 -0.69 1.60
N ASN A 557 -6.37 0.62 1.53
CA ASN A 557 -5.93 1.42 0.38
C ASN A 557 -4.42 1.25 0.16
N GLY A 558 -3.96 1.10 -1.09
CA GLY A 558 -2.54 0.84 -1.37
C GLY A 558 -1.59 1.97 -0.98
N SER A 559 -2.09 3.21 -0.88
CA SER A 559 -1.42 4.31 -0.17
C SER A 559 -2.11 4.50 1.18
N PHE A 560 -1.57 3.88 2.22
CA PHE A 560 -2.10 3.98 3.58
C PHE A 560 -1.19 4.82 4.48
N SER A 561 -1.78 5.49 5.47
CA SER A 561 -1.03 6.13 6.55
C SER A 561 -0.65 5.12 7.63
N GLU A 562 0.25 5.50 8.53
CA GLU A 562 0.54 4.71 9.73
C GLU A 562 -0.73 4.45 10.55
N ASP A 563 -1.61 5.45 10.71
CA ASP A 563 -2.90 5.29 11.38
C ASP A 563 -3.79 4.23 10.71
N SER A 564 -3.90 4.26 9.38
CA SER A 564 -4.66 3.25 8.63
C SER A 564 -4.06 1.85 8.79
N ALA A 565 -2.72 1.75 8.87
CA ALA A 565 -2.04 0.48 9.12
C ALA A 565 -2.32 -0.05 10.54
N VAL A 566 -2.29 0.84 11.55
CA VAL A 566 -2.69 0.50 12.92
C VAL A 566 -4.14 0.03 12.97
N ASP A 567 -5.05 0.76 12.33
CA ASP A 567 -6.46 0.39 12.27
C ASP A 567 -6.67 -0.96 11.59
N PHE A 568 -5.93 -1.23 10.50
CA PHE A 568 -5.95 -2.53 9.80
C PHE A 568 -5.49 -3.65 10.72
N VAL A 569 -4.29 -3.53 11.29
CA VAL A 569 -3.72 -4.57 12.15
C VAL A 569 -4.61 -4.84 13.35
N LYS A 570 -5.12 -3.80 14.03
CA LYS A 570 -5.97 -3.95 15.21
C LYS A 570 -7.31 -4.61 14.90
N VAL A 571 -7.99 -4.17 13.85
CA VAL A 571 -9.33 -4.69 13.54
C VAL A 571 -9.25 -6.09 12.93
N VAL A 572 -8.36 -6.29 11.96
CA VAL A 572 -8.24 -7.57 11.26
C VAL A 572 -7.73 -8.65 12.21
N SER A 573 -6.73 -8.35 13.06
CA SER A 573 -6.26 -9.34 14.05
C SER A 573 -7.37 -9.71 15.04
N ARG A 574 -8.22 -8.76 15.43
CA ARG A 574 -9.34 -9.03 16.36
C ARG A 574 -10.41 -9.93 15.73
N LEU A 575 -10.71 -9.72 14.45
CA LEU A 575 -11.67 -10.55 13.72
C LEU A 575 -11.12 -11.96 13.47
N LEU A 576 -9.83 -12.07 13.11
CA LEU A 576 -9.15 -13.36 12.96
C LEU A 576 -9.05 -14.10 14.29
N PHE A 577 -8.72 -13.41 15.39
CA PHE A 577 -8.66 -14.00 16.73
C PHE A 577 -10.02 -14.58 17.15
N ALA A 578 -11.14 -13.98 16.73
CA ALA A 578 -12.48 -14.52 16.98
C ALA A 578 -12.84 -15.72 16.09
N ALA A 579 -12.27 -15.80 14.89
CA ALA A 579 -12.51 -16.86 13.93
C ALA A 579 -11.59 -18.09 14.11
N LEU A 580 -10.39 -17.87 14.66
CA LEU A 580 -9.29 -18.85 14.73
C LEU A 580 -8.93 -19.14 16.20
N PRO A 581 -9.53 -20.17 16.82
CA PRO A 581 -9.50 -20.38 18.26
C PRO A 581 -8.13 -20.78 18.85
N THR A 582 -7.17 -21.23 18.04
CA THR A 582 -5.82 -21.53 18.54
C THR A 582 -4.81 -20.41 18.24
N SER A 583 -5.26 -19.33 17.59
CA SER A 583 -4.42 -18.19 17.26
C SER A 583 -4.11 -17.34 18.47
N ASP A 584 -2.88 -16.86 18.54
CA ASP A 584 -2.46 -15.81 19.46
C ASP A 584 -2.58 -14.43 18.78
N LEU A 585 -3.09 -13.43 19.52
CA LEU A 585 -3.36 -12.10 18.98
C LEU A 585 -2.06 -11.38 18.58
N GLU A 586 -0.99 -11.54 19.36
CA GLU A 586 0.31 -10.92 19.10
C GLU A 586 0.94 -11.51 17.83
N THR A 587 0.83 -12.82 17.64
CA THR A 587 1.27 -13.53 16.44
C THR A 587 0.52 -13.04 15.21
N LEU A 588 -0.81 -12.92 15.28
CA LEU A 588 -1.63 -12.37 14.19
C LEU A 588 -1.26 -10.92 13.88
N GLN A 589 -1.07 -10.08 14.90
CA GLN A 589 -0.66 -8.68 14.70
C GLN A 589 0.72 -8.58 14.04
N THR A 590 1.67 -9.41 14.49
CA THR A 590 3.02 -9.49 13.93
C THR A 590 2.99 -9.89 12.47
N PHE A 591 2.28 -10.96 12.12
CA PHE A 591 2.10 -11.40 10.73
C PHE A 591 1.48 -10.28 9.89
N LEU A 592 0.35 -9.71 10.31
CA LEU A 592 -0.33 -8.67 9.54
C LEU A 592 0.56 -7.44 9.31
N ALA A 593 1.28 -6.97 10.34
CA ALA A 593 2.16 -5.82 10.21
C ALA A 593 3.36 -6.14 9.29
N GLN A 594 4.04 -7.26 9.52
CA GLN A 594 5.18 -7.68 8.69
C GLN A 594 4.76 -7.85 7.23
N SER A 595 3.63 -8.50 6.97
CA SER A 595 3.13 -8.71 5.61
C SER A 595 2.67 -7.41 4.96
N LEU A 596 1.98 -6.52 5.69
CA LEU A 596 1.55 -5.19 5.20
C LEU A 596 2.75 -4.35 4.73
N TYR A 597 3.87 -4.44 5.44
CA TYR A 597 5.12 -3.77 5.07
C TYR A 597 6.08 -4.63 4.24
N GLY A 598 5.70 -5.86 3.86
CA GLY A 598 6.52 -6.80 3.05
C GLY A 598 7.89 -7.09 3.65
N LEU A 599 7.89 -7.30 4.96
CA LEU A 599 9.02 -7.73 5.78
C LEU A 599 8.81 -9.13 6.35
N ALA A 600 7.66 -9.77 6.06
CA ALA A 600 7.40 -11.14 6.45
C ALA A 600 8.27 -12.11 5.65
N GLU A 601 8.76 -13.17 6.30
CA GLU A 601 9.51 -14.25 5.64
C GLU A 601 8.65 -15.01 4.62
N SER A 602 7.33 -15.01 4.82
CA SER A 602 6.34 -15.57 3.90
C SER A 602 5.14 -14.64 3.76
N ASP A 603 4.55 -14.60 2.57
CA ASP A 603 3.29 -13.88 2.30
C ASP A 603 2.07 -14.61 2.86
N GLN A 604 2.24 -15.80 3.43
CA GLN A 604 1.15 -16.63 3.94
C GLN A 604 1.49 -17.38 5.23
N ILE A 605 0.45 -17.65 6.04
CA ILE A 605 0.50 -18.54 7.21
C ILE A 605 -0.67 -19.52 7.21
N TYR A 606 -0.52 -20.63 7.93
CA TYR A 606 -1.55 -21.65 8.09
C TYR A 606 -1.91 -21.79 9.57
N GLN A 607 -3.17 -21.59 9.90
CA GLN A 607 -3.65 -21.61 11.28
C GLN A 607 -5.10 -22.14 11.32
N ASP A 608 -5.38 -23.10 12.19
CA ASP A 608 -6.72 -23.71 12.34
C ASP A 608 -7.34 -24.23 11.02
N GLY A 609 -6.51 -24.76 10.12
CA GLY A 609 -6.98 -25.21 8.79
C GLY A 609 -7.30 -24.08 7.82
N VAL A 610 -6.96 -22.83 8.17
CA VAL A 610 -7.15 -21.66 7.31
C VAL A 610 -5.80 -21.16 6.83
N ARG A 611 -5.65 -21.02 5.51
CA ARG A 611 -4.53 -20.30 4.89
C ARG A 611 -4.86 -18.81 4.88
N LEU A 612 -4.02 -17.98 5.47
CA LEU A 612 -4.08 -16.52 5.37
C LEU A 612 -2.98 -16.05 4.44
N ARG A 613 -3.28 -15.17 3.49
CA ARG A 613 -2.31 -14.64 2.52
C ARG A 613 -2.46 -13.14 2.33
N MET A 614 -1.37 -12.40 2.48
CA MET A 614 -1.34 -10.97 2.18
C MET A 614 -0.92 -10.74 0.74
N VAL A 615 -1.72 -9.99 -0.01
CA VAL A 615 -1.43 -9.59 -1.39
C VAL A 615 -1.19 -8.09 -1.43
N ARG A 616 -0.03 -7.69 -1.96
CA ARG A 616 0.37 -6.28 -2.10
C ARG A 616 0.48 -5.87 -3.57
N LYS A 617 -0.43 -5.02 -4.03
CA LYS A 617 -0.43 -4.43 -5.39
C LYS A 617 -0.75 -2.92 -5.33
N GLN A 618 -1.59 -2.41 -6.23
CA GLN A 618 -2.22 -1.08 -6.14
C GLN A 618 -3.16 -0.94 -4.92
N TYR A 619 -3.65 -2.07 -4.42
CA TYR A 619 -4.33 -2.18 -3.14
C TYR A 619 -3.60 -3.26 -2.34
N THR A 620 -3.69 -3.21 -1.02
CA THR A 620 -3.18 -4.27 -0.15
C THR A 620 -4.37 -4.96 0.49
N TRP A 621 -4.44 -6.28 0.44
CA TRP A 621 -5.53 -7.02 1.05
C TRP A 621 -5.08 -8.38 1.57
N LEU A 622 -5.80 -8.87 2.57
CA LEU A 622 -5.64 -10.20 3.15
C LEU A 622 -6.73 -11.13 2.59
N GLU A 623 -6.30 -12.16 1.88
CA GLU A 623 -7.12 -13.29 1.43
C GLU A 623 -7.08 -14.42 2.46
N PHE A 624 -8.12 -15.24 2.48
CA PHE A 624 -8.16 -16.45 3.29
C PHE A 624 -8.78 -17.64 2.53
N GLU A 625 -8.36 -18.86 2.88
CA GLU A 625 -8.92 -20.09 2.34
C GLU A 625 -9.00 -21.16 3.45
N VAL A 626 -10.21 -21.63 3.77
CA VAL A 626 -10.44 -22.79 4.63
C VAL A 626 -10.15 -24.06 3.83
N LEU A 627 -9.24 -24.90 4.34
CA LEU A 627 -8.69 -26.09 3.67
C LEU A 627 -9.39 -27.39 4.01
#